data_AF-A0AAD2JVB9-F1
#
_entry.id   AF-A0AAD2JVB9-F1
#
_cell.length_a   1.000
_cell.length_b   1.000
_cell.length_c   1.000
_cell.angle_alpha   90.00
_cell.angle_beta   90.00
_cell.angle_gamma   90.00
#
_symmetry.space_group_name_H-M   'P 1'
#
loop_
_entity.id
_entity.type
_entity.pdbx_description
1 polymer ?
#
loop_
_entity_poly.entity_id
_entity_poly.type
_entity_poly.pdbx_seq_one_letter_code
_entity_poly.pdbx_strand_id
1 'polypeptide(L)'
;MDCKSIENIVYQLANSQDPIAPLVKEALEVIDVALDTHGTEHVSISFNGGKDCTVLLHLYAGALARRLSPSECMKPIPALYIAVPSSFPLLETFIEESAARYNLDIFQCRPPSELVESVVTPAPVYSADYIASAPKSVGKAKGAEGMKQALQIYKDEFPHITAILIGTRRTDPHGGTYLYGCVFGAKPTLVATLSHRNMTDPGWPQFERINPIINWDYADVWTFLRKLDVPYCTLYDYGFVSPTAICRYGAHGIQIHIPGINIQHVPESSPFGGNTSVFVAQFTF
;
A
#
# COMPACT_ATOMS: atom_id res chain seq x y z
N MET A 1 19.62 -1.78 12.60
CA MET A 1 19.34 -0.37 12.96
C MET A 1 19.15 -0.30 14.48
N ASP A 2 19.55 0.78 15.15
CA ASP A 2 19.29 0.92 16.59
C ASP A 2 17.83 1.31 16.83
N CYS A 3 17.05 0.38 17.37
CA CYS A 3 15.63 0.59 17.61
C CYS A 3 15.33 1.70 18.64
N LYS A 4 16.23 1.93 19.60
CA LYS A 4 16.09 3.03 20.56
C LYS A 4 16.35 4.38 19.91
N SER A 5 17.23 4.44 18.91
CA SER A 5 17.39 5.65 18.11
C SER A 5 16.12 6.00 17.33
N ILE A 6 15.44 5.00 16.72
CA ILE A 6 14.15 5.21 16.03
C ILE A 6 13.12 5.78 17.00
N GLU A 7 12.93 5.13 18.15
CA GLU A 7 12.02 5.57 19.20
C GLU A 7 12.25 7.02 19.60
N ASN A 8 13.48 7.37 19.96
CA ASN A 8 13.83 8.73 20.35
C ASN A 8 13.47 9.75 19.27
N ILE A 9 13.84 9.48 18.01
CA ILE A 9 13.62 10.43 16.91
C ILE A 9 12.13 10.62 16.61
N VAL A 10 11.34 9.55 16.55
CA VAL A 10 9.90 9.67 16.24
C VAL A 10 9.13 10.37 17.36
N TYR A 11 9.43 10.06 18.63
CA TYR A 11 8.75 10.70 19.77
C TYR A 11 9.26 12.12 20.03
N GLN A 12 10.51 12.44 19.71
CA GLN A 12 10.97 13.84 19.69
C GLN A 12 10.22 14.64 18.63
N LEU A 13 10.06 14.12 17.40
CA LEU A 13 9.29 14.78 16.36
C LEU A 13 7.82 14.98 16.80
N ALA A 14 7.19 13.95 17.36
CA ALA A 14 5.80 14.01 17.84
C ALA A 14 5.55 15.06 18.93
N ASN A 15 6.57 15.36 19.75
CA ASN A 15 6.50 16.33 20.84
C ASN A 15 7.12 17.70 20.47
N SER A 16 7.52 17.88 19.22
CA SER A 16 8.12 19.12 18.74
C SER A 16 7.08 20.16 18.33
N GLN A 17 7.55 21.34 17.92
CA GLN A 17 6.73 22.39 17.30
C GLN A 17 6.68 22.29 15.76
N ASP A 18 7.14 21.17 15.19
CA ASP A 18 7.14 20.97 13.74
C ASP A 18 5.71 20.86 13.21
N PRO A 19 5.38 21.44 12.03
CA PRO A 19 4.05 21.34 11.45
C PRO A 19 3.52 19.90 11.28
N ILE A 20 4.39 18.91 11.09
CA ILE A 20 3.98 17.50 10.96
C ILE A 20 3.76 16.81 12.32
N ALA A 21 4.23 17.40 13.42
CA ALA A 21 4.19 16.78 14.75
C ALA A 21 2.79 16.30 15.18
N PRO A 22 1.68 17.04 14.94
CA PRO A 22 0.34 16.57 15.28
C PRO A 22 -0.05 15.28 14.55
N LEU A 23 0.32 15.13 13.28
CA LEU A 23 0.04 13.94 12.48
C LEU A 23 0.86 12.72 12.94
N VAL A 24 2.13 12.96 13.30
CA VAL A 24 3.01 11.93 13.88
C VAL A 24 2.47 11.47 15.23
N LYS A 25 2.02 12.41 16.07
CA LYS A 25 1.43 12.12 17.38
C LYS A 25 0.14 11.31 17.25
N GLU A 26 -0.79 11.73 16.38
CA GLU A 26 -2.03 10.98 16.10
C GLU A 26 -1.73 9.55 15.64
N ALA A 27 -0.80 9.38 14.69
CA ALA A 27 -0.42 8.06 14.20
C ALA A 27 0.16 7.17 15.31
N LEU A 28 1.06 7.70 16.15
CA LEU A 28 1.64 6.96 17.27
C LEU A 28 0.56 6.58 18.30
N GLU A 29 -0.39 7.47 18.61
CA GLU A 29 -1.51 7.18 19.51
C GLU A 29 -2.39 6.04 18.99
N VAL A 30 -2.67 6.00 17.68
CA VAL A 30 -3.43 4.90 17.06
C VAL A 30 -2.67 3.58 17.14
N ILE A 31 -1.36 3.59 16.89
CA ILE A 31 -0.50 2.41 17.01
C ILE A 31 -0.46 1.94 18.47
N ASP A 32 -0.30 2.86 19.41
CA ASP A 32 -0.24 2.57 20.84
C ASP A 32 -1.52 1.89 21.30
N VAL A 33 -2.68 2.45 20.94
CA VAL A 33 -3.99 1.88 21.27
C VAL A 33 -4.15 0.48 20.66
N ALA A 34 -3.69 0.25 19.43
CA ALA A 34 -3.73 -1.08 18.81
C ALA A 34 -2.85 -2.09 19.56
N LEU A 35 -1.61 -1.70 19.90
CA LEU A 35 -0.68 -2.51 20.67
C LEU A 35 -1.20 -2.83 22.07
N ASP A 36 -1.84 -1.87 22.73
CA ASP A 36 -2.39 -2.06 24.08
C ASP A 36 -3.67 -2.93 24.04
N THR A 37 -4.46 -2.87 22.96
CA THR A 37 -5.68 -3.67 22.81
C THR A 37 -5.37 -5.13 22.42
N HIS A 38 -4.44 -5.33 21.49
CA HIS A 38 -4.17 -6.64 20.92
C HIS A 38 -2.97 -7.34 21.55
N GLY A 39 -2.01 -6.59 22.10
CA GLY A 39 -0.70 -7.09 22.50
C GLY A 39 0.30 -7.08 21.34
N THR A 40 1.58 -6.87 21.63
CA THR A 40 2.65 -6.70 20.63
C THR A 40 2.84 -7.92 19.72
N GLU A 41 2.56 -9.12 20.22
CA GLU A 41 2.71 -10.38 19.47
C GLU A 41 1.53 -10.67 18.53
N HIS A 42 0.45 -9.90 18.62
CA HIS A 42 -0.81 -10.17 17.91
C HIS A 42 -1.10 -9.17 16.78
N VAL A 43 -0.14 -8.28 16.53
CA VAL A 43 -0.25 -7.18 15.58
C VAL A 43 0.83 -7.36 14.51
N SER A 44 0.42 -7.33 13.24
CA SER A 44 1.33 -7.41 12.08
C SER A 44 1.26 -6.13 11.26
N ILE A 45 2.18 -5.94 10.32
CA ILE A 45 2.15 -4.83 9.35
C ILE A 45 2.05 -5.36 7.91
N SER A 46 1.17 -4.75 7.10
CA SER A 46 1.16 -4.95 5.65
C SER A 46 2.25 -4.09 5.00
N PHE A 47 3.30 -4.71 4.46
CA PHE A 47 4.48 -4.03 3.95
C PHE A 47 4.78 -4.44 2.51
N ASN A 48 4.75 -3.47 1.60
CA ASN A 48 4.97 -3.68 0.15
C ASN A 48 6.12 -2.81 -0.41
N GLY A 49 6.95 -2.22 0.45
CA GLY A 49 8.08 -1.36 0.06
C GLY A 49 7.69 0.03 -0.48
N GLY A 50 6.40 0.38 -0.49
CA GLY A 50 5.94 1.73 -0.84
C GLY A 50 6.24 2.76 0.25
N LYS A 51 6.21 4.04 -0.13
CA LYS A 51 6.48 5.18 0.78
C LYS A 51 5.57 5.19 2.02
N ASP A 52 4.28 4.90 1.87
CA ASP A 52 3.31 5.08 2.96
C ASP A 52 3.47 3.97 4.01
N CYS A 53 3.62 2.71 3.58
CA CYS A 53 3.92 1.60 4.50
C CYS A 53 5.33 1.70 5.09
N THR A 54 6.28 2.39 4.42
CA THR A 54 7.62 2.68 4.96
C THR A 54 7.55 3.69 6.12
N VAL A 55 6.77 4.77 5.97
CA VAL A 55 6.48 5.69 7.08
C VAL A 55 5.84 4.93 8.24
N LEU A 56 4.80 4.15 7.94
CA LEU A 56 4.09 3.38 8.94
C LEU A 56 5.00 2.38 9.67
N LEU A 57 5.88 1.69 8.95
CA LEU A 57 6.87 0.79 9.52
C LEU A 57 7.81 1.52 10.49
N HIS A 58 8.29 2.70 10.11
CA HIS A 58 9.19 3.48 10.96
C HIS A 58 8.51 3.93 12.26
N LEU A 59 7.27 4.42 12.17
CA LEU A 59 6.45 4.76 13.33
C LEU A 59 6.18 3.54 14.23
N TYR A 60 5.81 2.41 13.61
CA TYR A 60 5.51 1.17 14.31
C TYR A 60 6.73 0.61 15.05
N ALA A 61 7.90 0.60 14.41
CA ALA A 61 9.15 0.20 15.02
C ALA A 61 9.50 1.08 16.24
N GLY A 62 9.28 2.39 16.15
CA GLY A 62 9.45 3.31 17.30
C GLY A 62 8.49 3.01 18.45
N ALA A 63 7.22 2.74 18.16
CA ALA A 63 6.23 2.40 19.17
C ALA A 63 6.51 1.05 19.88
N LEU A 64 7.02 0.07 19.14
CA LEU A 64 7.51 -1.20 19.69
C LEU A 64 8.74 -0.97 20.57
N ALA A 65 9.73 -0.23 20.07
CA ALA A 65 10.97 0.07 20.79
C ALA A 65 10.72 0.80 22.12
N ARG A 66 9.70 1.66 22.20
CA ARG A 66 9.32 2.36 23.43
C ARG A 66 8.86 1.42 24.53
N ARG A 67 8.32 0.25 24.16
CA ARG A 67 7.81 -0.76 25.09
C ARG A 67 8.89 -1.75 25.55
N LEU A 68 10.06 -1.74 24.92
CA LEU A 68 11.17 -2.61 25.31
C LEU A 68 11.78 -2.15 26.62
N SER A 69 11.96 -3.12 27.52
CA SER A 69 12.79 -2.92 28.72
C SER A 69 14.27 -2.70 28.34
N PRO A 70 15.10 -2.05 29.20
CA PRO A 70 16.46 -1.63 28.81
C PRO A 70 17.39 -2.76 28.34
N SER A 71 17.14 -4.00 28.76
CA SER A 71 17.92 -5.18 28.39
C SER A 71 17.29 -6.01 27.27
N GLU A 72 16.11 -5.63 26.79
CA GLU A 72 15.35 -6.40 25.83
C GLU A 72 15.66 -5.97 24.40
N CYS A 73 15.92 -6.96 23.54
CA CYS A 73 16.10 -6.74 22.12
C CYS A 73 14.75 -6.77 21.40
N MET A 74 14.64 -5.99 20.34
CA MET A 74 13.45 -6.01 19.48
C MET A 74 13.27 -7.39 18.86
N LYS A 75 12.11 -8.01 19.12
CA LYS A 75 11.71 -9.25 18.47
C LYS A 75 11.44 -9.03 16.98
N PRO A 76 11.51 -10.08 16.14
CA PRO A 76 11.09 -9.97 14.76
C PRO A 76 9.67 -9.41 14.64
N ILE A 77 9.48 -8.46 13.74
CA ILE A 77 8.19 -7.80 13.52
C ILE A 77 7.40 -8.60 12.47
N PRO A 78 6.23 -9.17 12.80
CA PRO A 78 5.42 -9.88 11.82
C PRO A 78 4.98 -8.95 10.70
N ALA A 79 5.30 -9.32 9.46
CA ALA A 79 4.98 -8.52 8.28
C ALA A 79 4.34 -9.39 7.19
N LEU A 80 3.29 -8.86 6.56
CA LEU A 80 2.62 -9.49 5.43
C LEU A 80 3.01 -8.75 4.14
N TYR A 81 3.58 -9.50 3.19
CA TYR A 81 3.82 -9.01 1.83
C TYR A 81 3.03 -9.85 0.82
N ILE A 82 1.96 -9.25 0.26
CA ILE A 82 1.22 -9.87 -0.86
C ILE A 82 1.88 -9.38 -2.15
N ALA A 83 2.74 -10.23 -2.72
CA ALA A 83 3.51 -9.91 -3.90
C ALA A 83 2.62 -9.89 -5.15
N VAL A 84 2.79 -8.84 -5.95
CA VAL A 84 2.13 -8.72 -7.26
C VAL A 84 3.01 -9.33 -8.36
N PRO A 85 2.43 -9.91 -9.42
CA PRO A 85 3.22 -10.35 -10.56
C PRO A 85 4.02 -9.20 -11.17
N SER A 86 5.26 -9.47 -11.59
CA SER A 86 6.13 -8.49 -12.26
C SER A 86 6.48 -7.25 -11.42
N SER A 87 6.81 -7.45 -10.14
CA SER A 87 7.38 -6.40 -9.29
C SER A 87 8.76 -5.95 -9.81
N PHE A 88 9.12 -4.69 -9.56
CA PHE A 88 10.42 -4.16 -9.92
C PHE A 88 11.52 -4.78 -9.05
N PRO A 89 12.66 -5.21 -9.61
CA PRO A 89 13.78 -5.71 -8.81
C PRO A 89 14.25 -4.72 -7.74
N LEU A 90 14.28 -3.41 -8.06
CA LEU A 90 14.63 -2.37 -7.10
C LEU A 90 13.65 -2.28 -5.91
N LEU A 91 12.37 -2.58 -6.13
CA LEU A 91 11.39 -2.62 -5.05
C LEU A 91 11.62 -3.84 -4.16
N GLU A 92 11.85 -5.02 -4.75
CA GLU A 92 12.14 -6.24 -3.99
C GLU A 92 13.42 -6.10 -3.17
N THR A 93 14.50 -5.54 -3.75
CA THR A 93 15.72 -5.20 -3.01
C THR A 93 15.43 -4.26 -1.84
N PHE A 94 14.61 -3.23 -2.04
CA PHE A 94 14.23 -2.33 -0.95
C PHE A 94 13.41 -3.03 0.16
N ILE A 95 12.56 -3.98 -0.20
CA ILE A 95 11.80 -4.80 0.76
C ILE A 95 12.77 -5.66 1.59
N GLU A 96 13.72 -6.35 0.95
CA GLU A 96 14.74 -7.16 1.62
C GLU A 96 15.64 -6.32 2.55
N GLU A 97 16.11 -5.16 2.09
CA GLU A 97 16.88 -4.23 2.90
C GLU A 97 16.09 -3.70 4.10
N SER A 98 14.81 -3.40 3.90
CA SER A 98 13.91 -2.99 4.98
C SER A 98 13.67 -4.14 5.96
N ALA A 99 13.53 -5.38 5.49
CA ALA A 99 13.39 -6.55 6.33
C ALA A 99 14.60 -6.71 7.26
N ALA A 100 15.81 -6.63 6.72
CA ALA A 100 17.04 -6.70 7.50
C ALA A 100 17.18 -5.50 8.47
N ARG A 101 16.81 -4.30 8.02
CA ARG A 101 16.94 -3.06 8.80
C ARG A 101 16.05 -3.03 10.04
N TYR A 102 14.79 -3.44 9.88
CA TYR A 102 13.75 -3.40 10.91
C TYR A 102 13.51 -4.75 11.60
N ASN A 103 14.27 -5.79 11.24
CA ASN A 103 14.07 -7.16 11.72
C ASN A 103 12.65 -7.66 11.42
N LEU A 104 12.20 -7.54 10.16
CA LEU A 104 10.89 -8.03 9.74
C LEU A 104 10.92 -9.55 9.53
N ASP A 105 9.91 -10.23 10.08
CA ASP A 105 9.57 -11.60 9.71
C ASP A 105 8.49 -11.54 8.61
N ILE A 106 8.93 -11.48 7.35
CA ILE A 106 8.04 -11.29 6.20
C ILE A 106 7.44 -12.63 5.77
N PHE A 107 6.14 -12.75 5.94
CA PHE A 107 5.34 -13.75 5.24
C PHE A 107 4.98 -13.25 3.84
N GLN A 108 5.57 -13.87 2.82
CA GLN A 108 5.29 -13.53 1.43
C GLN A 108 4.22 -14.45 0.83
N CYS A 109 3.10 -13.86 0.44
CA CYS A 109 2.08 -14.54 -0.37
C CYS A 109 2.18 -14.10 -1.83
N ARG A 110 2.26 -15.07 -2.73
CA ARG A 110 2.01 -14.85 -4.17
C ARG A 110 0.63 -15.42 -4.48
N PRO A 111 -0.37 -14.60 -4.82
CA PRO A 111 -1.62 -15.14 -5.33
C PRO A 111 -1.30 -15.97 -6.58
N PRO A 112 -1.98 -17.12 -6.80
CA PRO A 112 -1.74 -17.93 -7.99
C PRO A 112 -1.87 -17.05 -9.23
N SER A 113 -0.77 -16.90 -9.99
CA SER A 113 -0.89 -16.29 -11.31
C SER A 113 -1.62 -17.30 -12.18
N GLU A 114 -2.89 -17.08 -12.47
CA GLU A 114 -3.39 -17.63 -13.73
C GLU A 114 -2.55 -16.98 -14.83
N LEU A 115 -1.74 -17.81 -15.51
CA LEU A 115 -0.92 -17.44 -16.64
C LEU A 115 -1.76 -16.55 -17.56
N VAL A 116 -1.46 -15.26 -17.61
CA VAL A 116 -1.90 -14.45 -18.73
C VAL A 116 -1.03 -14.95 -19.88
N GLU A 117 -1.52 -15.94 -20.62
CA GLU A 117 -0.90 -16.39 -21.87
C GLU A 117 -0.52 -15.13 -22.64
N SER A 118 0.78 -14.96 -22.85
CA SER A 118 1.29 -14.00 -23.80
C SER A 118 0.74 -14.41 -25.15
N VAL A 119 -0.39 -13.84 -25.56
CA VAL A 119 -0.85 -13.93 -26.94
C VAL A 119 0.25 -13.27 -27.75
N VAL A 120 1.09 -14.09 -28.38
CA VAL A 120 2.04 -13.66 -29.39
C VAL A 120 1.22 -13.03 -30.49
N THR A 121 1.26 -11.70 -30.60
CA THR A 121 0.59 -10.99 -31.70
C THR A 121 1.24 -11.46 -33.01
N PRO A 122 0.51 -12.11 -33.95
CA PRO A 122 1.03 -12.28 -35.29
C PRO A 122 1.21 -10.90 -35.91
N ALA A 123 2.28 -10.72 -36.68
CA ALA A 123 2.56 -9.48 -37.40
C ALA A 123 1.31 -9.01 -38.19
N PRO A 124 1.06 -7.68 -38.29
CA PRO A 124 -0.12 -7.18 -38.96
C PRO A 124 -0.03 -7.45 -40.46
N VAL A 125 -0.90 -8.32 -40.96
CA VAL A 125 -1.23 -8.38 -42.40
C VAL A 125 -2.34 -7.37 -42.62
N TYR A 126 -2.08 -6.35 -43.45
CA TYR A 126 -3.07 -5.38 -43.86
C TYR A 126 -4.15 -6.04 -44.71
N SER A 127 -5.38 -6.12 -44.21
CA SER A 127 -6.57 -6.17 -45.06
C SER A 127 -7.74 -5.46 -44.39
N ALA A 128 -8.27 -4.47 -45.09
CA ALA A 128 -9.51 -3.79 -44.75
C ALA A 128 -10.67 -4.79 -44.91
N ASP A 129 -11.34 -5.10 -43.80
CA ASP A 129 -12.75 -5.51 -43.69
C ASP A 129 -12.97 -6.27 -42.39
N TYR A 130 -13.28 -5.57 -41.28
CA TYR A 130 -14.00 -6.19 -40.15
C TYR A 130 -14.91 -5.19 -39.46
N ILE A 131 -16.21 -5.43 -39.62
CA ILE A 131 -17.32 -4.77 -38.94
C ILE A 131 -17.35 -5.23 -37.47
N ALA A 132 -17.41 -4.24 -36.57
CA ALA A 132 -17.94 -4.26 -35.21
C ALA A 132 -17.91 -5.59 -34.41
N SER A 133 -16.92 -5.71 -33.53
CA SER A 133 -17.14 -6.31 -32.22
C SER A 133 -16.61 -5.36 -31.15
N ALA A 134 -17.52 -4.73 -30.41
CA ALA A 134 -17.18 -3.91 -29.26
C ALA A 134 -16.35 -4.74 -28.27
N PRO A 135 -15.27 -4.18 -27.70
CA PRO A 135 -14.51 -4.89 -26.67
C PRO A 135 -15.44 -5.14 -25.47
N LYS A 136 -15.65 -6.42 -25.15
CA LYS A 136 -16.37 -6.83 -23.94
C LYS A 136 -15.57 -6.37 -22.72
N SER A 137 -16.23 -5.69 -21.80
CA SER A 137 -15.67 -5.24 -20.54
C SER A 137 -15.07 -6.41 -19.75
N VAL A 138 -13.79 -6.30 -19.39
CA VAL A 138 -13.12 -7.25 -18.50
C VAL A 138 -13.69 -7.06 -17.09
N GLY A 139 -14.26 -8.11 -16.51
CA GLY A 139 -15.02 -8.07 -15.27
C GLY A 139 -14.22 -7.58 -14.04
N LYS A 140 -14.86 -6.73 -13.24
CA LYS A 140 -14.34 -6.06 -12.02
C LYS A 140 -14.01 -6.98 -10.81
N ALA A 141 -14.05 -8.30 -10.92
CA ALA A 141 -14.16 -9.20 -9.76
C ALA A 141 -12.90 -9.99 -9.36
N LYS A 142 -11.84 -10.03 -10.17
CA LYS A 142 -10.77 -11.05 -9.97
C LYS A 142 -9.65 -10.69 -8.97
N GLY A 143 -9.38 -9.39 -8.74
CA GLY A 143 -8.29 -8.96 -7.85
C GLY A 143 -8.60 -9.11 -6.36
N ALA A 144 -9.86 -8.90 -5.96
CA ALA A 144 -10.29 -9.04 -4.56
C ALA A 144 -10.22 -10.48 -4.07
N GLU A 145 -10.57 -11.46 -4.92
CA GLU A 145 -10.53 -12.88 -4.57
C GLU A 145 -9.12 -13.38 -4.30
N GLY A 146 -8.12 -12.97 -5.10
CA GLY A 146 -6.72 -13.36 -4.87
C GLY A 146 -6.13 -12.82 -3.56
N MET A 147 -6.58 -11.63 -3.13
CA MET A 147 -6.15 -11.01 -1.88
C MET A 147 -6.85 -11.64 -0.68
N LYS A 148 -8.16 -11.87 -0.77
CA LYS A 148 -8.93 -12.62 0.21
C LYS A 148 -8.35 -14.03 0.42
N GLN A 149 -8.03 -14.68 -0.72
CA GLN A 149 -6.96 -15.65 -0.92
C GLN A 149 -5.85 -15.64 0.12
N ALA A 150 -4.91 -14.72 -0.12
CA ALA A 150 -3.69 -14.56 0.63
C ALA A 150 -3.92 -14.28 2.12
N LEU A 151 -4.93 -13.49 2.46
CA LEU A 151 -5.28 -13.20 3.85
C LEU A 151 -5.83 -14.42 4.58
N GLN A 152 -6.56 -15.30 3.89
CA GLN A 152 -7.04 -16.54 4.50
C GLN A 152 -5.86 -17.45 4.80
N ILE A 153 -4.94 -17.62 3.85
CA ILE A 153 -3.69 -18.38 4.06
C ILE A 153 -2.91 -17.79 5.24
N TYR A 154 -2.77 -16.47 5.31
CA TYR A 154 -2.09 -15.80 6.42
C TYR A 154 -2.79 -16.03 7.75
N LYS A 155 -4.13 -16.01 7.79
CA LYS A 155 -4.91 -16.25 9.00
C LYS A 155 -4.77 -17.69 9.49
N ASP A 156 -4.74 -18.65 8.57
CA ASP A 156 -4.61 -20.07 8.88
C ASP A 156 -3.21 -20.38 9.44
N GLU A 157 -2.17 -19.76 8.89
CA GLU A 157 -0.78 -19.90 9.35
C GLU A 157 -0.53 -19.17 10.67
N PHE A 158 -1.08 -17.97 10.84
CA PHE A 158 -0.87 -17.11 12.01
C PHE A 158 -2.20 -16.76 12.70
N PRO A 159 -2.91 -17.73 13.30
CA PRO A 159 -4.22 -17.50 13.91
C PRO A 159 -4.18 -16.54 15.09
N HIS A 160 -3.01 -16.40 15.73
CA HIS A 160 -2.77 -15.46 16.82
C HIS A 160 -2.70 -13.99 16.38
N ILE A 161 -2.47 -13.70 15.09
CA ILE A 161 -2.52 -12.33 14.57
C ILE A 161 -3.97 -11.90 14.45
N THR A 162 -4.30 -10.80 15.14
CA THR A 162 -5.68 -10.29 15.25
C THR A 162 -5.84 -8.90 14.65
N ALA A 163 -4.74 -8.16 14.46
CA ALA A 163 -4.76 -6.86 13.79
C ALA A 163 -3.61 -6.71 12.78
N ILE A 164 -3.85 -5.92 11.73
CA ILE A 164 -2.88 -5.61 10.67
C ILE A 164 -2.81 -4.08 10.51
N LEU A 165 -1.62 -3.50 10.64
CA LEU A 165 -1.34 -2.12 10.28
C LEU A 165 -1.28 -1.97 8.76
N ILE A 166 -2.01 -0.99 8.23
CA ILE A 166 -2.13 -0.71 6.80
C ILE A 166 -1.83 0.76 6.53
N GLY A 167 -0.99 1.02 5.54
CA GLY A 167 -0.53 2.36 5.15
C GLY A 167 -1.52 3.16 4.31
N THR A 168 -2.83 2.85 4.36
CA THR A 168 -3.84 3.55 3.57
C THR A 168 -4.12 4.93 4.12
N ARG A 169 -4.23 5.91 3.23
CA ARG A 169 -4.60 7.31 3.49
C ARG A 169 -5.97 7.62 2.89
N ARG A 170 -6.69 8.62 3.40
CA ARG A 170 -8.02 9.02 2.90
C ARG A 170 -8.04 9.38 1.42
N THR A 171 -6.90 9.88 0.93
CA THR A 171 -6.72 10.32 -0.45
C THR A 171 -6.36 9.18 -1.40
N ASP A 172 -6.13 7.96 -0.89
CA ASP A 172 -5.91 6.80 -1.74
C ASP A 172 -7.24 6.31 -2.36
N PRO A 173 -7.20 5.62 -3.50
CA PRO A 173 -8.37 4.93 -4.00
C PRO A 173 -8.89 3.99 -2.91
N HIS A 174 -10.17 4.15 -2.56
CA HIS A 174 -10.87 3.46 -1.46
C HIS A 174 -10.59 3.98 -0.03
N GLY A 175 -9.67 4.94 0.15
CA GLY A 175 -9.37 5.59 1.43
C GLY A 175 -10.44 6.58 1.94
N GLY A 176 -11.23 7.13 1.01
CA GLY A 176 -12.15 8.23 1.26
C GLY A 176 -13.53 8.02 0.65
N THR A 177 -14.51 8.73 1.22
CA THR A 177 -15.92 8.75 0.81
C THR A 177 -16.08 9.01 -0.68
N TYR A 178 -16.62 8.06 -1.45
CA TYR A 178 -17.15 8.35 -2.78
C TYR A 178 -18.44 9.16 -2.65
N LEU A 179 -18.34 10.48 -2.52
CA LEU A 179 -19.41 11.35 -3.03
C LEU A 179 -19.23 11.42 -4.54
N TYR A 180 -19.79 10.48 -5.29
CA TYR A 180 -20.33 10.66 -6.67
C TYR A 180 -20.91 9.33 -7.15
N GLY A 181 -22.05 8.96 -6.57
CA GLY A 181 -23.02 8.07 -7.21
C GLY A 181 -24.00 8.88 -8.04
N CYS A 182 -23.54 9.65 -9.04
CA CYS A 182 -24.43 10.19 -10.07
C CYS A 182 -24.50 9.20 -11.25
N VAL A 183 -24.99 7.99 -10.98
CA VAL A 183 -25.72 7.22 -11.99
C VAL A 183 -27.19 7.38 -11.61
N PHE A 184 -27.96 8.04 -12.48
CA PHE A 184 -29.42 8.14 -12.34
C PHE A 184 -30.00 6.76 -12.00
N GLY A 185 -30.48 6.58 -10.75
CA GLY A 185 -31.27 5.41 -10.33
C GLY A 185 -30.61 4.36 -9.44
N ALA A 186 -29.33 4.48 -9.06
CA ALA A 186 -28.73 3.56 -8.08
C ALA A 186 -29.00 4.03 -6.63
N LYS A 187 -29.54 3.14 -5.78
CA LYS A 187 -29.69 3.39 -4.33
C LYS A 187 -28.32 3.68 -3.71
N PRO A 188 -28.20 4.65 -2.79
CA PRO A 188 -26.94 4.94 -2.11
C PRO A 188 -26.48 3.71 -1.32
N THR A 189 -25.36 3.13 -1.72
CA THR A 189 -24.63 2.15 -0.92
C THR A 189 -23.80 2.94 0.09
N LEU A 190 -23.99 2.67 1.39
CA LEU A 190 -23.15 3.18 2.46
C LEU A 190 -21.68 2.83 2.15
N VAL A 191 -20.91 3.81 1.68
CA VAL A 191 -19.46 3.70 1.61
C VAL A 191 -18.98 3.92 3.03
N ALA A 192 -18.51 2.85 3.69
CA ALA A 192 -17.93 2.96 5.02
C ALA A 192 -16.77 3.95 4.96
N THR A 193 -16.88 5.06 5.69
CA THR A 193 -15.77 5.98 5.88
C THR A 193 -14.70 5.23 6.67
N LEU A 194 -13.59 4.87 6.02
CA LEU A 194 -12.45 4.28 6.73
C LEU A 194 -12.06 5.19 7.90
N SER A 195 -11.93 4.61 9.08
CA SER A 195 -11.44 5.25 10.28
C SER A 195 -10.06 4.68 10.61
N HIS A 196 -9.48 5.14 11.73
CA HIS A 196 -8.20 4.61 12.20
C HIS A 196 -8.25 3.11 12.50
N ARG A 197 -9.43 2.55 12.81
CA ARG A 197 -9.63 1.15 13.20
C ARG A 197 -10.94 0.63 12.63
N ASN A 198 -10.87 -0.41 11.81
CA ASN A 198 -12.04 -1.07 11.23
C ASN A 198 -11.81 -2.56 11.11
N MET A 199 -12.78 -3.40 11.49
CA MET A 199 -12.75 -4.81 11.08
C MET A 199 -12.78 -4.92 9.55
N THR A 200 -12.12 -5.94 9.01
CA THR A 200 -12.31 -6.39 7.62
C THR A 200 -13.78 -6.65 7.31
N ASP A 201 -14.18 -6.50 6.05
CA ASP A 201 -15.59 -6.60 5.67
C ASP A 201 -16.17 -8.02 5.90
N PRO A 202 -17.49 -8.17 6.11
CA PRO A 202 -18.11 -9.48 6.26
C PRO A 202 -17.76 -10.43 5.11
N GLY A 203 -17.37 -11.66 5.46
CA GLY A 203 -16.95 -12.67 4.49
C GLY A 203 -15.47 -12.63 4.13
N TRP A 204 -14.68 -11.66 4.62
CA TRP A 204 -13.21 -11.69 4.59
C TRP A 204 -12.64 -12.38 5.83
N PRO A 205 -11.39 -12.88 5.77
CA PRO A 205 -10.65 -13.32 6.95
C PRO A 205 -10.63 -12.19 8.00
N GLN A 206 -11.00 -12.52 9.24
CA GLN A 206 -11.27 -11.50 10.25
C GLN A 206 -9.98 -11.00 10.90
N PHE A 207 -9.65 -9.74 10.60
CA PHE A 207 -8.62 -8.94 11.22
C PHE A 207 -9.17 -7.55 11.52
N GLU A 208 -8.63 -6.88 12.54
CA GLU A 208 -8.79 -5.44 12.64
C GLU A 208 -7.75 -4.72 11.78
N ARG A 209 -8.22 -3.83 10.93
CA ARG A 209 -7.42 -2.95 10.09
C ARG A 209 -7.08 -1.70 10.89
N ILE A 210 -5.80 -1.45 11.07
CA ILE A 210 -5.30 -0.27 11.76
C ILE A 210 -4.71 0.65 10.71
N ASN A 211 -5.24 1.87 10.58
CA ASN A 211 -4.78 2.88 9.62
C ASN A 211 -4.24 4.13 10.37
N PRO A 212 -3.01 4.08 10.94
CA PRO A 212 -2.49 5.20 11.73
C PRO A 212 -2.27 6.48 10.95
N ILE A 213 -1.93 6.35 9.66
CA ILE A 213 -1.64 7.48 8.78
C ILE A 213 -2.84 7.88 7.92
N ILE A 214 -4.06 7.45 8.26
CA ILE A 214 -5.26 7.64 7.43
C ILE A 214 -5.51 9.12 7.08
N ASN A 215 -5.16 10.05 7.96
CA ASN A 215 -5.36 11.50 7.75
C ASN A 215 -4.15 12.20 7.08
N TRP A 216 -3.11 11.48 6.69
CA TRP A 216 -1.90 12.07 6.10
C TRP A 216 -2.10 12.35 4.61
N ASP A 217 -1.61 13.50 4.17
CA ASP A 217 -1.52 13.83 2.74
C ASP A 217 -0.19 13.35 2.14
N TYR A 218 -0.12 13.41 0.80
CA TYR A 218 1.08 12.97 0.06
C TYR A 218 2.33 13.74 0.49
N ALA A 219 2.18 15.05 0.74
CA ALA A 219 3.26 15.91 1.18
C ALA A 219 3.75 15.55 2.60
N ASP A 220 2.86 15.10 3.48
CA ASP A 220 3.22 14.72 4.85
C ASP A 220 4.09 13.47 4.87
N VAL A 221 3.74 12.47 4.06
CA VAL A 221 4.53 11.24 3.89
C VAL A 221 5.96 11.57 3.50
N TRP A 222 6.16 12.42 2.49
CA TRP A 222 7.50 12.82 2.07
C TRP A 222 8.21 13.74 3.06
N THR A 223 7.47 14.63 3.71
CA THR A 223 8.01 15.49 4.77
C THR A 223 8.59 14.65 5.89
N PHE A 224 7.87 13.61 6.34
CA PHE A 224 8.35 12.68 7.34
C PHE A 224 9.59 11.92 6.88
N LEU A 225 9.52 11.24 5.72
CA LEU A 225 10.61 10.40 5.20
C LEU A 225 11.91 11.21 5.09
N ARG A 226 11.84 12.42 4.52
CA ARG A 226 13.01 13.28 4.34
C ARG A 226 13.50 13.91 5.64
N LYS A 227 12.59 14.32 6.52
CA LYS A 227 12.96 14.99 7.78
C LYS A 227 13.70 14.05 8.72
N LEU A 228 13.33 12.77 8.72
CA LEU A 228 13.95 11.75 9.57
C LEU A 228 15.00 10.91 8.84
N ASP A 229 15.33 11.26 7.59
CA ASP A 229 16.27 10.50 6.74
C ASP A 229 15.95 9.00 6.68
N VAL A 230 14.65 8.68 6.57
CA VAL A 230 14.17 7.30 6.48
C VAL A 230 14.41 6.81 5.05
N PRO A 231 15.15 5.70 4.86
CA PRO A 231 15.36 5.14 3.53
C PRO A 231 14.03 4.76 2.87
N TYR A 232 13.90 5.10 1.59
CA TYR A 232 12.75 4.76 0.75
C TYR A 232 13.22 4.14 -0.57
N CYS A 233 12.32 3.45 -1.27
CA CYS A 233 12.62 2.82 -2.55
C CYS A 233 13.10 3.83 -3.60
N THR A 234 14.28 3.62 -4.17
CA THR A 234 14.91 4.57 -5.12
C THR A 234 14.14 4.75 -6.43
N LEU A 235 13.14 3.91 -6.72
CA LEU A 235 12.21 4.15 -7.83
C LEU A 235 11.57 5.54 -7.75
N TYR A 236 11.32 6.07 -6.56
CA TYR A 236 10.78 7.41 -6.37
C TYR A 236 11.73 8.51 -6.89
N ASP A 237 13.04 8.29 -6.86
CA ASP A 237 14.05 9.22 -7.40
C ASP A 237 14.03 9.27 -8.93
N TYR A 238 13.57 8.19 -9.56
CA TYR A 238 13.35 8.10 -11.01
C TYR A 238 11.99 8.66 -11.45
N GLY A 239 11.25 9.32 -10.55
CA GLY A 239 9.97 9.97 -10.86
C GLY A 239 8.74 9.06 -10.74
N PHE A 240 8.89 7.84 -10.23
CA PHE A 240 7.74 7.01 -9.88
C PHE A 240 7.00 7.64 -8.71
N VAL A 241 5.67 7.56 -8.70
CA VAL A 241 4.82 8.01 -7.58
C VAL A 241 4.14 6.84 -6.85
N SER A 242 4.17 5.64 -7.46
CA SER A 242 3.75 4.37 -6.88
C SER A 242 4.56 3.21 -7.48
N PRO A 243 5.29 2.42 -6.68
CA PRO A 243 6.19 1.38 -7.17
C PRO A 243 5.48 0.05 -7.44
N THR A 244 4.19 -0.07 -7.08
CA THR A 244 3.36 -1.26 -7.34
C THR A 244 2.56 -1.16 -8.65
N ALA A 245 2.73 -0.07 -9.42
CA ALA A 245 2.11 0.06 -10.73
C ALA A 245 2.73 -0.92 -11.74
N ILE A 246 1.89 -1.74 -12.39
CA ILE A 246 2.32 -2.66 -13.45
C ILE A 246 2.84 -1.84 -14.64
N CYS A 247 4.14 -1.91 -14.91
CA CYS A 247 4.69 -1.47 -16.19
C CYS A 247 4.61 -2.60 -17.20
N ARG A 248 3.95 -2.38 -18.34
CA ARG A 248 4.09 -3.24 -19.51
C ARG A 248 5.18 -2.64 -20.41
N TYR A 249 6.24 -3.39 -20.66
CA TYR A 249 7.22 -3.00 -21.68
C TYR A 249 6.59 -3.19 -23.06
N GLY A 250 6.35 -2.08 -23.77
CA GLY A 250 5.99 -2.08 -25.20
C GLY A 250 7.19 -1.68 -26.06
N ALA A 251 7.14 -1.99 -27.35
CA ALA A 251 8.22 -1.71 -28.32
C ALA A 251 8.58 -0.21 -28.50
N HIS A 252 7.87 0.71 -27.83
CA HIS A 252 8.03 2.15 -27.93
C HIS A 252 8.34 2.85 -26.58
N GLY A 253 8.72 2.10 -25.55
CA GLY A 253 9.07 2.64 -24.22
C GLY A 253 8.13 2.21 -23.09
N ILE A 254 8.31 2.82 -21.91
CA ILE A 254 7.55 2.50 -20.69
C ILE A 254 6.08 2.94 -20.88
N GLN A 255 5.16 1.98 -20.97
CA GLN A 255 3.72 2.24 -20.87
C GLN A 255 3.19 1.73 -19.52
N ILE A 256 2.69 2.66 -18.71
CA ILE A 256 1.98 2.34 -17.47
C ILE A 256 0.59 1.82 -17.87
N HIS A 257 0.31 0.55 -17.62
CA HIS A 257 -0.98 -0.06 -17.96
C HIS A 257 -1.73 -0.49 -16.69
N ILE A 258 -2.90 0.09 -16.47
CA ILE A 258 -3.82 -0.26 -15.38
C ILE A 258 -5.00 -1.05 -15.97
N PRO A 259 -5.24 -2.31 -15.57
CA PRO A 259 -6.39 -3.08 -16.06
C PRO A 259 -7.70 -2.37 -15.70
N GLY A 260 -8.50 -1.98 -16.70
CA GLY A 260 -9.82 -1.36 -16.51
C GLY A 260 -9.93 0.13 -16.84
N ILE A 261 -8.86 0.79 -17.29
CA ILE A 261 -8.88 2.19 -17.74
C ILE A 261 -8.40 2.27 -19.19
N ASN A 262 -9.23 2.83 -20.08
CA ASN A 262 -8.87 3.10 -21.46
C ASN A 262 -8.25 4.51 -21.52
N ILE A 263 -6.95 4.61 -21.73
CA ILE A 263 -6.27 5.91 -21.89
C ILE A 263 -6.50 6.39 -23.32
N GLN A 264 -7.40 7.34 -23.51
CA GLN A 264 -7.44 8.10 -24.76
C GLN A 264 -6.25 9.05 -24.78
N HIS A 265 -5.44 8.94 -25.83
CA HIS A 265 -4.38 9.87 -26.17
C HIS A 265 -4.93 11.30 -26.17
N VAL A 266 -4.38 12.18 -25.33
CA VAL A 266 -4.52 13.63 -25.51
C VAL A 266 -3.14 14.14 -25.94
N PRO A 267 -3.00 14.83 -27.09
CA PRO A 267 -1.71 15.33 -27.55
C PRO A 267 -1.24 16.48 -26.66
N GLU A 268 0.07 16.54 -26.47
CA GLU A 268 0.79 17.52 -25.65
C GLU A 268 0.57 18.98 -26.07
N SER A 269 0.60 19.88 -25.07
CA SER A 269 1.53 21.01 -25.08
C SER A 269 1.54 21.72 -23.72
N SER A 270 2.67 21.69 -23.01
CA SER A 270 3.19 22.80 -22.16
C SER A 270 4.31 22.32 -21.21
N PRO A 271 5.35 23.14 -20.92
CA PRO A 271 6.60 22.70 -20.30
C PRO A 271 6.57 22.59 -18.76
N PHE A 272 5.46 22.92 -18.11
CA PHE A 272 5.30 22.81 -16.66
C PHE A 272 3.84 22.48 -16.34
N GLY A 273 3.58 21.29 -15.81
CA GLY A 273 2.25 20.89 -15.32
C GLY A 273 1.74 19.61 -15.95
N GLY A 274 1.74 18.53 -15.16
CA GLY A 274 1.09 17.27 -15.50
C GLY A 274 0.19 16.83 -14.36
N ASN A 275 -1.11 17.04 -14.51
CA ASN A 275 -2.13 16.36 -13.71
C ASN A 275 -2.14 14.88 -14.10
N THR A 276 -1.58 14.03 -13.23
CA THR A 276 -1.66 12.58 -13.37
C THR A 276 -2.51 12.06 -12.23
N SER A 277 -3.74 11.63 -12.51
CA SER A 277 -4.56 10.91 -11.54
C SER A 277 -3.96 9.52 -11.37
N VAL A 278 -3.36 9.26 -10.20
CA VAL A 278 -2.67 7.99 -9.92
C VAL A 278 -3.42 7.19 -8.87
N PHE A 279 -3.75 5.95 -9.21
CA PHE A 279 -4.37 4.99 -8.30
C PHE A 279 -3.26 4.23 -7.56
N VAL A 280 -3.24 4.37 -6.23
CA VAL A 280 -2.41 3.57 -5.33
C VAL A 280 -3.06 2.19 -5.19
N ALA A 281 -2.34 1.11 -5.54
CA ALA A 281 -2.69 -0.22 -5.06
C ALA A 281 -2.22 -0.33 -3.61
N GLN A 282 -2.95 0.31 -2.70
CA GLN A 282 -2.89 0.04 -1.27
C GLN A 282 -4.20 -0.60 -0.89
N PHE A 283 -4.06 -1.78 -0.32
CA PHE A 283 -5.11 -2.78 -0.28
C PHE A 283 -6.05 -2.49 0.89
N THR A 284 -7.18 -1.86 0.59
CA THR A 284 -8.34 -1.78 1.49
C THR A 284 -9.26 -2.94 1.20
N PHE A 285 -9.30 -3.91 2.11
CA PHE A 285 -10.18 -5.07 2.14
C PHE A 285 -10.88 -5.12 3.50
#